data_AF-A0A9D1G0U8-F1
#
_entry.id   AF-A0A9D1G0U8-F1
#
_cell.length_a   1.000
_cell.length_b   1.000
_cell.length_c   1.000
_cell.angle_alpha   90.00
_cell.angle_beta   90.00
_cell.angle_gamma   90.00
#
_symmetry.space_group_name_H-M   'P 1'
#
loop_
_entity.id
_entity.type
_entity.pdbx_description
1 polymer ?
#
loop_
_entity_poly.entity_id
_entity_poly.type
_entity_poly.pdbx_seq_one_letter_code
_entity_poly.pdbx_strand_id
1 'polypeptide(L)'
;MQDNVQKQAQLEKSKRWILAGTAAAVIVALLITIAVLDSRLESAAQRSDQILLSITQELQSELVFALRTYNGIYSTGADVENSILPTVRQHLNTATALNNILTNGFGSAYSVFTQDLYNRLEHFYSEYELARSANRSTDSAMEMLDSCMHDIETIVLTRFEADGRVIL
;
A
#
# COMPACT_ATOMS: atom_id res chain seq x y z
N MET A 1 54.17 19.60 -54.05
CA MET A 1 54.00 20.07 -52.65
C MET A 1 52.61 20.65 -52.38
N GLN A 2 52.00 21.42 -53.29
CA GLN A 2 50.63 21.98 -53.11
C GLN A 2 49.52 20.92 -52.98
N ASP A 3 49.64 19.78 -53.66
CA ASP A 3 48.65 18.69 -53.65
C ASP A 3 48.50 18.00 -52.28
N ASN A 4 49.58 17.90 -51.50
CA ASN A 4 49.54 17.32 -50.16
C ASN A 4 48.86 18.25 -49.14
N VAL A 5 48.96 19.57 -49.33
CA VAL A 5 48.33 20.58 -48.46
C VAL A 5 46.81 20.62 -48.67
N GLN A 6 46.35 20.54 -49.93
CA GLN A 6 44.91 20.47 -50.23
C GLN A 6 44.26 19.17 -49.75
N LYS A 7 44.96 18.02 -49.87
CA LYS A 7 44.47 16.74 -49.33
C LYS A 7 44.35 16.76 -47.81
N GLN A 8 45.31 17.35 -47.09
CA GLN A 8 45.24 17.47 -45.63
C GLN A 8 44.10 18.40 -45.19
N ALA A 9 43.89 19.53 -45.87
CA ALA A 9 42.80 20.46 -45.57
C ALA A 9 41.40 19.82 -45.80
N GLN A 10 41.24 19.01 -46.84
CA GLN A 10 39.98 18.26 -47.05
C GLN A 10 39.78 17.15 -46.03
N LEU A 11 40.84 16.49 -45.57
CA LEU A 11 40.78 15.46 -44.54
C LEU A 11 40.41 16.02 -43.16
N GLU A 12 40.89 17.21 -42.81
CA GLU A 12 40.51 17.88 -41.57
C GLU A 12 39.06 18.39 -41.61
N LYS A 13 38.63 18.90 -42.76
CA LYS A 13 37.23 19.32 -42.96
C LYS A 13 36.30 18.12 -42.86
N SER A 14 36.60 17.01 -43.53
CA SER A 14 35.79 15.77 -43.46
C SER A 14 35.79 15.17 -42.05
N LYS A 15 36.93 15.15 -41.34
CA LYS A 15 36.99 14.75 -39.92
C LYS A 15 36.11 15.62 -39.04
N ARG A 16 36.10 16.95 -39.22
CA ARG A 16 35.23 17.87 -38.47
C ARG A 16 33.74 17.63 -38.75
N TRP A 17 33.36 17.38 -40.00
CA TRP A 17 31.98 17.03 -40.35
C TRP A 17 31.55 15.66 -39.81
N ILE A 18 32.46 14.68 -39.82
CA ILE A 18 32.22 13.35 -39.23
C ILE A 18 32.11 13.44 -37.70
N LEU A 19 32.98 14.21 -37.03
CA LEU A 19 32.93 14.46 -35.58
C LEU A 19 31.69 15.24 -35.14
N ALA A 20 31.25 16.21 -35.93
CA ALA A 20 30.01 16.94 -35.66
C ALA A 20 28.76 16.04 -35.86
N GLY A 21 28.77 15.19 -36.89
CA GLY A 21 27.70 14.23 -37.14
C GLY A 21 27.58 13.17 -36.03
N THR A 22 28.69 12.65 -35.53
CA THR A 22 28.68 11.69 -34.40
C THR A 22 28.26 12.35 -33.10
N ALA A 23 28.69 13.58 -32.81
CA ALA A 23 28.26 14.31 -31.63
C ALA A 23 26.74 14.57 -31.61
N ALA A 24 26.16 14.97 -32.75
CA ALA A 24 24.72 15.19 -32.86
C ALA A 24 23.92 13.88 -32.66
N ALA A 25 24.39 12.76 -33.22
CA ALA A 25 23.76 11.46 -33.04
C ALA A 25 23.75 10.99 -31.57
N VAL A 26 24.84 11.22 -30.83
CA VAL A 26 24.94 10.88 -29.41
C VAL A 26 23.97 11.71 -28.56
N ILE A 27 23.82 13.00 -28.85
CA ILE A 27 22.89 13.88 -28.14
C ILE A 27 21.43 13.45 -28.35
N VAL A 28 21.06 13.11 -29.59
CA VAL A 28 19.71 12.62 -29.91
C VAL A 28 19.43 11.30 -29.20
N ALA A 29 20.38 10.37 -29.17
CA ALA A 29 20.24 9.11 -28.45
C ALA A 29 20.04 9.33 -26.94
N LEU A 30 20.79 10.25 -26.32
CA LEU A 30 20.63 10.61 -24.90
C LEU A 30 19.24 11.20 -24.62
N LEU A 31 18.75 12.11 -25.45
CA LEU A 31 17.41 12.71 -25.28
C LEU A 31 16.28 11.67 -25.39
N ILE A 32 16.38 10.75 -26.35
CA ILE A 32 15.43 9.63 -26.47
C ILE A 32 15.51 8.73 -25.23
N THR A 33 16.71 8.45 -24.74
CA THR A 33 16.89 7.61 -23.55
C THR A 33 16.31 8.27 -22.31
N ILE A 34 16.50 9.59 -22.14
CA ILE A 34 15.91 10.38 -21.06
C ILE A 34 14.38 10.38 -21.17
N ALA A 35 13.81 10.65 -22.35
CA ALA A 35 12.36 10.64 -22.55
C ALA A 35 11.73 9.25 -22.33
N VAL A 36 12.43 8.18 -22.72
CA VAL A 36 11.99 6.80 -22.45
C VAL A 36 12.12 6.45 -20.96
N LEU A 37 13.16 6.95 -20.27
CA LEU A 37 13.27 6.80 -18.82
C LEU A 37 12.15 7.56 -18.11
N ASP A 38 11.88 8.79 -18.52
CA ASP A 38 10.88 9.67 -17.94
C ASP A 38 9.48 9.08 -18.08
N SER A 39 9.09 8.67 -19.29
CA SER A 39 7.82 7.97 -19.53
C SER A 39 7.70 6.64 -18.78
N ARG A 40 8.80 5.90 -18.59
CA ARG A 40 8.83 4.68 -17.76
C ARG A 40 8.70 4.98 -16.28
N LEU A 41 9.32 6.06 -15.80
CA LEU A 41 9.22 6.52 -14.41
C LEU A 41 7.81 7.02 -14.11
N GLU A 42 7.21 7.81 -15.00
CA GLU A 42 5.81 8.24 -14.90
C GLU A 42 4.86 7.05 -14.92
N SER A 43 5.05 6.11 -15.86
CA SER A 43 4.22 4.90 -15.94
C SER A 43 4.39 4.01 -14.71
N ALA A 44 5.59 3.91 -14.16
CA ALA A 44 5.87 3.15 -12.95
C ALA A 44 5.27 3.85 -11.71
N ALA A 45 5.39 5.17 -11.62
CA ALA A 45 4.81 5.98 -10.55
C ALA A 45 3.27 5.88 -10.57
N GLN A 46 2.64 6.06 -11.73
CA GLN A 46 1.19 5.90 -11.87
C GLN A 46 0.71 4.50 -11.50
N ARG A 47 1.43 3.45 -11.92
CA ARG A 47 1.11 2.08 -11.50
C ARG A 47 1.29 1.88 -10.00
N SER A 48 2.31 2.47 -9.41
CA SER A 48 2.56 2.42 -7.96
C SER A 48 1.45 3.12 -7.19
N ASP A 49 1.00 4.28 -7.65
CA ASP A 49 -0.11 5.04 -7.04
C ASP A 49 -1.44 4.29 -7.15
N GLN A 50 -1.70 3.63 -8.28
CA GLN A 50 -2.88 2.78 -8.46
C GLN A 50 -2.85 1.56 -7.53
N ILE A 51 -1.70 0.91 -7.39
CA ILE A 51 -1.53 -0.22 -6.46
C ILE A 51 -1.72 0.25 -5.02
N LEU A 52 -1.11 1.37 -4.65
CA LEU A 52 -1.26 1.98 -3.33
C LEU A 52 -2.74 2.25 -3.03
N LEU A 53 -3.42 2.97 -3.92
CA LEU A 53 -4.84 3.30 -3.75
C LEU A 53 -5.72 2.04 -3.66
N SER A 54 -5.47 1.03 -4.49
CA SER A 54 -6.22 -0.22 -4.45
C SER A 54 -6.04 -0.94 -3.12
N ILE A 55 -4.84 -0.97 -2.56
CA ILE A 55 -4.56 -1.61 -1.26
C ILE A 55 -5.20 -0.82 -0.13
N THR A 56 -5.14 0.53 -0.16
CA THR A 56 -5.74 1.36 0.89
C THR A 56 -7.27 1.30 0.88
N GLN A 57 -7.88 1.26 -0.31
CA GLN A 57 -9.33 1.07 -0.45
C GLN A 57 -9.78 -0.32 0.03
N GLU A 58 -9.04 -1.37 -0.32
CA GLU A 58 -9.34 -2.72 0.17
C GLU A 58 -9.19 -2.79 1.70
N LEU A 59 -8.13 -2.19 2.24
CA LEU A 59 -7.92 -2.10 3.68
C LEU A 59 -9.11 -1.41 4.37
N GLN A 60 -9.53 -0.25 3.88
CA GLN A 60 -10.69 0.47 4.42
C GLN A 60 -11.96 -0.38 4.36
N SER A 61 -12.18 -1.07 3.24
CA SER A 61 -13.34 -1.95 3.03
C SER A 61 -13.38 -3.08 4.06
N GLU A 62 -12.26 -3.77 4.27
CA GLU A 62 -12.14 -4.85 5.26
C GLU A 62 -12.41 -4.35 6.70
N LEU A 63 -11.93 -3.16 7.06
CA LEU A 63 -12.22 -2.54 8.36
C LEU A 63 -13.72 -2.23 8.51
N VAL A 64 -14.34 -1.66 7.49
CA VAL A 64 -15.77 -1.35 7.48
C VAL A 64 -16.62 -2.62 7.55
N PHE A 65 -16.22 -3.69 6.86
CA PHE A 65 -16.89 -4.98 6.94
C PHE A 65 -16.72 -5.63 8.31
N ALA A 66 -15.55 -5.55 8.94
CA ALA A 66 -15.36 -5.99 10.31
C ALA A 66 -16.32 -5.26 11.27
N LEU A 67 -16.37 -3.93 11.22
CA LEU A 67 -17.27 -3.12 12.05
C LEU A 67 -18.75 -3.47 11.82
N ARG A 68 -19.15 -3.59 10.55
CA ARG A 68 -20.54 -3.91 10.19
C ARG A 68 -20.94 -5.31 10.66
N THR A 69 -20.04 -6.28 10.52
CA THR A 69 -20.27 -7.66 10.97
C THR A 69 -20.36 -7.69 12.49
N TYR A 70 -19.45 -7.00 13.17
CA TYR A 70 -19.45 -6.87 14.63
C TYR A 70 -20.75 -6.21 15.14
N ASN A 71 -21.25 -5.15 14.51
CA ASN A 71 -22.55 -4.57 14.86
C ASN A 71 -23.73 -5.55 14.76
N GLY A 72 -23.56 -6.65 14.03
CA GLY A 72 -24.51 -7.75 13.97
C GLY A 72 -24.71 -8.48 15.31
N ILE A 73 -23.79 -8.37 16.28
CA ILE A 73 -23.90 -9.08 17.57
C ILE A 73 -25.15 -8.69 18.36
N TYR A 74 -25.64 -7.46 18.15
CA TYR A 74 -26.82 -6.93 18.83
C TYR A 74 -28.13 -7.39 18.19
N SER A 75 -28.08 -8.18 17.11
CA SER A 75 -29.28 -8.69 16.44
C SER A 75 -29.90 -9.84 17.22
N THR A 76 -31.23 -9.89 17.28
CA THR A 76 -31.94 -11.00 17.93
C THR A 76 -31.65 -12.32 17.23
N GLY A 77 -31.19 -13.32 17.98
CA GLY A 77 -30.83 -14.64 17.43
C GLY A 77 -29.49 -14.68 16.69
N ALA A 78 -28.63 -13.67 16.87
CA ALA A 78 -27.29 -13.63 16.29
C ALA A 78 -26.43 -14.82 16.74
N ASP A 79 -25.83 -15.52 15.79
CA ASP A 79 -24.80 -16.53 16.05
C ASP A 79 -23.44 -15.84 16.20
N VAL A 80 -23.21 -15.27 17.40
CA VAL A 80 -22.00 -14.52 17.71
C VAL A 80 -20.77 -15.42 17.59
N GLU A 81 -20.87 -16.65 18.07
CA GLU A 81 -19.75 -17.56 18.22
C GLU A 81 -19.30 -18.19 16.90
N ASN A 82 -20.24 -18.75 16.12
CA ASN A 82 -19.88 -19.56 14.96
C ASN A 82 -19.97 -18.79 13.65
N SER A 83 -20.53 -17.58 13.67
CA SER A 83 -20.65 -16.73 12.49
C SER A 83 -19.97 -15.39 12.68
N ILE A 84 -20.41 -14.55 13.62
CA ILE A 84 -19.97 -13.15 13.66
C ILE A 84 -18.50 -13.03 14.04
N LEU A 85 -18.07 -13.58 15.17
CA LEU A 85 -16.67 -13.46 15.62
C LEU A 85 -15.67 -14.08 14.64
N PRO A 86 -15.92 -15.26 14.04
CA PRO A 86 -15.09 -15.79 12.97
C PRO A 86 -15.01 -14.88 11.75
N THR A 87 -16.13 -14.32 11.30
CA THR A 87 -16.15 -13.39 10.16
C THR A 87 -15.44 -12.08 10.46
N VAL A 88 -15.62 -11.52 11.67
CA VAL A 88 -14.87 -10.35 12.14
C VAL A 88 -13.37 -10.66 12.13
N ARG A 89 -12.95 -11.81 12.67
CA ARG A 89 -11.55 -12.25 12.67
C ARG A 89 -10.96 -12.34 11.28
N GLN A 90 -11.72 -12.89 10.34
CA GLN A 90 -11.30 -12.99 8.94
C GLN A 90 -11.01 -11.61 8.36
N HIS A 91 -11.94 -10.65 8.51
CA HIS A 91 -11.76 -9.30 7.98
C HIS A 91 -10.56 -8.58 8.62
N LEU A 92 -10.40 -8.69 9.94
CA LEU A 92 -9.27 -8.08 10.65
C LEU A 92 -7.91 -8.69 10.29
N ASN A 93 -7.86 -10.00 10.03
CA ASN A 93 -6.64 -10.65 9.56
C ASN A 93 -6.26 -10.18 8.16
N THR A 94 -7.23 -10.05 7.25
CA THR A 94 -7.00 -9.49 5.91
C THR A 94 -6.52 -8.04 6.00
N ALA A 95 -7.18 -7.22 6.81
CA ALA A 95 -6.79 -5.83 7.05
C ALA A 95 -5.36 -5.72 7.60
N THR A 96 -4.99 -6.58 8.55
CA THR A 96 -3.61 -6.63 9.09
C THR A 96 -2.60 -6.97 8.00
N ALA A 97 -2.89 -7.97 7.16
CA ALA A 97 -2.01 -8.35 6.06
C ALA A 97 -1.82 -7.19 5.06
N LEU A 98 -2.90 -6.50 4.70
CA LEU A 98 -2.86 -5.32 3.82
C LEU A 98 -2.05 -4.18 4.45
N ASN A 99 -2.22 -3.92 5.74
CA ASN A 99 -1.43 -2.91 6.46
C ASN A 99 0.06 -3.23 6.49
N ASN A 100 0.42 -4.50 6.64
CA ASN A 100 1.81 -4.95 6.56
C ASN A 100 2.38 -4.78 5.15
N ILE A 101 1.59 -5.05 4.11
CA ILE A 101 1.97 -4.78 2.72
C ILE A 101 2.21 -3.29 2.50
N LEU A 102 1.32 -2.42 3.01
CA LEU A 102 1.49 -0.97 2.92
C LEU A 102 2.75 -0.49 3.65
N THR A 103 2.93 -0.94 4.88
CA THR A 103 4.06 -0.55 5.73
C THR A 103 5.40 -1.00 5.14
N ASN A 104 5.47 -2.24 4.66
CA ASN A 104 6.70 -2.81 4.08
C ASN A 104 6.98 -2.28 2.66
N GLY A 105 5.94 -2.02 1.86
CA GLY A 105 6.07 -1.60 0.47
C GLY A 105 6.24 -0.09 0.29
N PHE A 106 5.57 0.71 1.11
CA PHE A 106 5.46 2.17 0.95
C PHE A 106 5.97 2.96 2.16
N GLY A 107 6.27 2.28 3.28
CA GLY A 107 6.87 2.85 4.48
C GLY A 107 5.91 3.00 5.65
N SER A 108 6.48 3.22 6.85
CA SER A 108 5.73 3.26 8.11
C SER A 108 4.69 4.37 8.22
N ALA A 109 4.82 5.44 7.44
CA ALA A 109 3.83 6.51 7.39
C ALA A 109 2.46 6.03 6.88
N TYR A 110 2.44 4.98 6.07
CA TYR A 110 1.21 4.33 5.57
C TYR A 110 0.63 3.29 6.53
N SER A 111 1.20 3.12 7.72
CA SER A 111 0.59 2.27 8.74
C SER A 111 -0.70 2.92 9.22
N VAL A 112 -1.78 2.17 9.12
CA VAL A 112 -3.13 2.52 9.57
C VAL A 112 -3.40 1.87 10.93
N PHE A 113 -2.90 0.65 11.14
CA PHE A 113 -2.94 -0.02 12.44
C PHE A 113 -1.79 0.42 13.34
N THR A 114 -2.06 0.51 14.64
CA THR A 114 -1.02 0.54 15.66
C THR A 114 -0.67 -0.89 16.08
N GLN A 115 0.59 -1.12 16.46
CA GLN A 115 1.01 -2.41 17.02
C GLN A 115 0.21 -2.77 18.29
N ASP A 116 -0.19 -1.75 19.05
CA ASP A 116 -1.01 -1.91 20.25
C ASP A 116 -2.40 -2.50 19.93
N LEU A 117 -3.09 -1.99 18.91
CA LEU A 117 -4.40 -2.50 18.49
C LEU A 117 -4.30 -3.97 18.04
N TYR A 118 -3.25 -4.33 17.30
CA TYR A 118 -2.98 -5.72 16.92
C TYR A 118 -2.82 -6.63 18.13
N ASN A 119 -2.00 -6.21 19.10
CA ASN A 119 -1.77 -6.99 20.31
C ASN A 119 -3.05 -7.16 21.15
N ARG A 120 -3.89 -6.12 21.25
CA ARG A 120 -5.16 -6.18 21.95
C ARG A 120 -6.17 -7.12 21.27
N LEU A 121 -6.24 -7.12 19.94
CA LEU A 121 -7.08 -8.06 19.19
C LEU A 121 -6.63 -9.51 19.38
N GLU A 122 -5.33 -9.78 19.32
CA GLU A 122 -4.80 -11.13 19.56
C GLU A 122 -5.07 -11.60 21.00
N HIS A 123 -4.91 -10.68 21.97
CA HIS A 123 -5.23 -10.95 23.37
C HIS A 123 -6.72 -11.25 23.56
N PHE A 124 -7.62 -10.50 22.89
CA PHE A 124 -9.04 -10.78 22.89
C PHE A 124 -9.34 -12.22 22.43
N TYR A 125 -8.83 -12.64 21.26
CA TYR A 125 -9.12 -13.99 20.76
C TYR A 125 -8.62 -15.08 21.72
N SER A 126 -7.44 -14.89 22.30
CA SER A 126 -6.89 -15.82 23.27
C SER A 126 -7.75 -15.91 24.55
N GLU A 127 -8.15 -14.78 25.12
CA GLU A 127 -8.98 -14.73 26.33
C GLU A 127 -10.40 -15.26 26.07
N TYR A 128 -10.99 -14.95 24.91
CA TYR A 128 -12.31 -15.44 24.53
C TYR A 128 -12.33 -16.97 24.39
N GLU A 129 -11.36 -17.55 23.69
CA GLU A 129 -11.23 -19.00 23.54
C GLU A 129 -10.97 -19.70 24.89
N LEU A 130 -10.15 -19.09 25.77
CA LEU A 130 -9.87 -19.60 27.11
C LEU A 130 -11.11 -19.57 28.01
N ALA A 131 -11.84 -18.45 28.03
CA ALA A 131 -13.08 -18.34 28.78
C ALA A 131 -14.12 -19.36 28.31
N ARG A 132 -14.27 -19.53 26.99
CA ARG A 132 -15.18 -20.52 26.41
C ARG A 132 -14.82 -21.95 26.78
N SER A 133 -13.56 -22.34 26.57
CA SER A 133 -13.11 -23.71 26.87
C SER A 133 -13.23 -24.05 28.36
N ALA A 134 -13.14 -23.05 29.24
CA ALA A 134 -13.36 -23.18 30.67
C ALA A 134 -14.84 -23.01 31.11
N ASN A 135 -15.77 -22.81 30.17
CA ASN A 135 -17.19 -22.52 30.41
C ASN A 135 -17.41 -21.35 31.40
N ARG A 136 -16.60 -20.29 31.25
CA ARG A 136 -16.65 -19.03 32.00
C ARG A 136 -17.33 -17.94 31.19
N SER A 137 -17.70 -16.85 31.85
CA SER A 137 -18.19 -15.64 31.16
C SER A 137 -17.13 -15.10 30.21
N THR A 138 -17.57 -14.66 29.03
CA THR A 138 -16.77 -14.00 28.00
C THR A 138 -16.87 -12.47 28.06
N ASP A 139 -17.57 -11.91 29.04
CA ASP A 139 -17.92 -10.48 29.09
C ASP A 139 -16.68 -9.58 29.04
N SER A 140 -15.64 -9.91 29.82
CA SER A 140 -14.38 -9.15 29.82
C SER A 140 -13.66 -9.20 28.47
N ALA A 141 -13.73 -10.33 27.75
CA ALA A 141 -13.16 -10.43 26.42
C ALA A 141 -13.97 -9.59 25.42
N MET A 142 -15.30 -9.63 25.51
CA MET A 142 -16.16 -8.80 24.68
C MET A 142 -15.95 -7.31 24.94
N GLU A 143 -15.79 -6.87 26.19
CA GLU A 143 -15.43 -5.47 26.51
C GLU A 143 -14.11 -5.03 25.84
N MET A 144 -13.11 -5.92 25.77
CA MET A 144 -11.88 -5.65 25.03
C MET A 144 -12.12 -5.54 23.53
N LEU A 145 -12.97 -6.41 22.97
CA LEU A 145 -13.33 -6.33 21.55
C LEU A 145 -14.07 -5.04 21.23
N ASP A 146 -15.03 -4.63 22.07
CA ASP A 146 -15.79 -3.39 21.93
C ASP A 146 -14.85 -2.18 21.88
N SER A 147 -13.86 -2.14 22.79
CA SER A 147 -12.82 -1.11 22.77
C SER A 147 -11.99 -1.13 21.48
N CYS A 148 -11.61 -2.31 20.99
CA CYS A 148 -10.86 -2.42 19.74
C CYS A 148 -11.69 -1.97 18.54
N MET A 149 -12.98 -2.31 18.49
CA MET A 149 -13.89 -1.91 17.42
C MET A 149 -14.10 -0.39 17.40
N HIS A 150 -14.18 0.24 18.56
CA HIS A 150 -14.25 1.69 18.64
C HIS A 150 -12.97 2.39 18.12
N ASP A 151 -11.80 1.83 18.42
CA ASP A 151 -10.53 2.32 17.88
C ASP A 151 -10.48 2.15 16.35
N ILE A 152 -10.97 1.03 15.83
CA ILE A 152 -11.06 0.78 14.38
C ILE A 152 -12.02 1.74 13.70
N GLU A 153 -13.18 2.02 14.30
CA GLU A 153 -14.11 3.03 13.82
C GLU A 153 -13.44 4.41 13.73
N THR A 154 -12.72 4.79 14.78
CA THR A 154 -11.95 6.05 14.80
C THR A 154 -10.91 6.08 13.70
N ILE A 155 -10.19 4.99 13.47
CA ILE A 155 -9.21 4.86 12.38
C ILE A 155 -9.87 5.05 11.02
N VAL A 156 -10.99 4.36 10.76
CA VAL A 156 -11.73 4.48 9.48
C VAL A 156 -12.15 5.93 9.21
N LEU A 157 -12.56 6.65 10.26
CA LEU A 157 -13.03 8.03 10.16
C LEU A 157 -11.91 9.07 10.02
N THR A 158 -10.70 8.77 10.50
CA THR A 158 -9.63 9.77 10.66
C THR A 158 -8.39 9.51 9.81
N ARG A 159 -8.17 8.28 9.37
CA ARG A 159 -6.98 7.89 8.59
C ARG A 159 -7.27 7.68 7.12
N PHE A 160 -8.54 7.71 6.69
CA PHE A 160 -8.91 7.58 5.29
C PHE A 160 -9.60 8.84 4.76
N GLU A 161 -9.21 9.27 3.57
CA GLU A 161 -9.94 10.28 2.79
C GLU A 161 -11.20 9.70 2.17
N ALA A 162 -12.06 10.57 1.62
CA ALA A 162 -13.31 10.16 0.98
C ALA A 162 -13.10 9.26 -0.25
N ASP A 163 -11.92 9.31 -0.88
CA ASP A 163 -11.55 8.46 -2.02
C ASP A 163 -10.79 7.18 -1.61
N GLY A 164 -10.59 6.97 -0.30
CA GLY A 164 -9.92 5.80 0.27
C GLY A 164 -8.40 5.88 0.35
N ARG A 165 -7.81 7.07 0.12
CA ARG A 165 -6.37 7.30 0.40
C ARG A 165 -6.11 7.37 1.90
N VAL A 166 -4.90 6.96 2.30
CA VAL A 166 -4.45 7.14 3.69
C VAL A 166 -3.97 8.57 3.91
N ILE A 167 -4.46 9.19 4.98
CA ILE A 167 -3.99 10.48 5.48
C ILE A 167 -2.68 10.23 6.25
N LEU A 168 -1.58 10.85 5.82
CA LEU A 168 -0.26 10.69 6.42
C LEU A 168 -0.12 11.52 7.71
#